data_AF-A0A328C8Z6-F1
#
_entry.id   AF-A0A328C8Z6-F1
#
_cell.length_a   1.000
_cell.length_b   1.000
_cell.length_c   1.000
_cell.angle_alpha   90.00
_cell.angle_beta   90.00
_cell.angle_gamma   90.00
#
_symmetry.space_group_name_H-M   'P 1'
#
loop_
_entity.id
_entity.type
_entity.pdbx_description
1 polymer ?
#
loop_
_entity_poly.entity_id
_entity_poly.type
_entity_poly.pdbx_seq_one_letter_code
_entity_poly.pdbx_strand_id
1 'polypeptide(L)'
;MPHLSLLSPRTFALTLSAALLLSAPALATAATNTQCQTLDDMPAASTFAPLVERLPAEHPAGPVLESWEARRHQALQACTRGEQPLDDAAFKTLKQRADFFREATAASQRLDHYRERRAELIDQALAEAEISKPTHQRLQDRLRACMEHAYQELPTGEGGAPQYHAWNTPIERCLSTLDLELRDLASAEEGSSWGTFLLLLLVMLGLSGGGIALALLKTRNAEPGDTPPAADG
;
A
#
# COMPACT_ATOMS: atom_id res chain seq x y z
N MET A 1 44.67 -34.95 -59.69
CA MET A 1 44.76 -34.29 -58.36
C MET A 1 43.87 -33.06 -58.41
N PRO A 2 42.80 -32.96 -57.59
CA PRO A 2 41.92 -31.79 -57.59
C PRO A 2 42.51 -30.70 -56.69
N HIS A 3 42.57 -29.48 -57.20
CA HIS A 3 42.87 -28.28 -56.40
C HIS A 3 41.56 -27.75 -55.82
N LEU A 4 41.35 -28.00 -54.52
CA LEU A 4 40.38 -27.28 -53.70
C LEU A 4 40.96 -25.89 -53.42
N SER A 5 40.53 -24.89 -54.18
CA SER A 5 40.85 -23.48 -53.91
C SER A 5 40.01 -22.97 -52.76
N LEU A 6 40.71 -22.63 -51.67
CA LEU A 6 40.23 -21.97 -50.47
C LEU A 6 39.48 -20.66 -50.80
N LEU A 7 38.19 -20.63 -50.47
CA LEU A 7 37.42 -19.40 -50.34
C LEU A 7 37.99 -18.58 -49.18
N SER A 8 38.49 -17.39 -49.54
CA SER A 8 39.01 -16.38 -48.61
C SER A 8 37.98 -16.01 -47.53
N PRO A 9 38.37 -15.90 -46.24
CA PRO A 9 37.46 -15.54 -45.14
C PRO A 9 36.89 -14.11 -45.25
N ARG A 10 37.39 -13.27 -46.17
CA ARG A 10 36.87 -11.91 -46.38
C ARG A 10 35.56 -11.86 -47.19
N THR A 11 35.26 -12.87 -48.02
CA THR A 11 34.00 -12.88 -48.78
C THR A 11 32.80 -13.35 -47.96
N PHE A 12 33.02 -14.09 -46.87
CA PHE A 12 31.95 -14.55 -45.97
C PHE A 12 31.39 -13.44 -45.06
N ALA A 13 32.21 -12.44 -44.69
CA ALA A 13 31.77 -11.34 -43.84
C ALA A 13 30.85 -10.33 -44.59
N LEU A 14 31.03 -10.21 -45.91
CA LEU A 14 30.24 -9.29 -46.75
C LEU A 14 28.85 -9.83 -47.11
N THR A 15 28.69 -11.15 -47.24
CA THR A 15 27.37 -11.76 -47.50
C THR A 15 26.50 -11.81 -46.24
N LEU A 16 27.08 -11.98 -45.05
CA LEU A 16 26.34 -11.97 -43.78
C LEU A 16 25.79 -10.57 -43.45
N SER A 17 26.54 -9.51 -43.78
CA SER A 17 26.12 -8.12 -43.57
C SER A 17 24.97 -7.70 -44.50
N ALA A 18 24.94 -8.22 -45.73
CA ALA A 18 23.85 -7.99 -46.68
C ALA A 18 22.55 -8.73 -46.28
N ALA A 19 22.65 -9.92 -45.68
CA ALA A 19 21.48 -10.67 -45.18
C ALA A 19 20.82 -10.01 -43.94
N LEU A 20 21.61 -9.31 -43.11
CA LEU A 20 21.09 -8.51 -41.99
C LEU A 20 20.36 -7.24 -42.44
N LEU A 21 20.77 -6.65 -43.58
CA LEU A 21 20.07 -5.50 -44.16
C LEU A 21 18.75 -5.89 -44.86
N LEU A 22 18.64 -7.12 -45.39
CA LEU A 22 17.39 -7.64 -45.98
C LEU A 22 16.35 -8.11 -44.95
N SER A 23 16.72 -8.29 -43.68
CA SER A 23 15.81 -8.73 -42.60
C SER A 23 15.27 -7.59 -41.73
N ALA A 24 15.79 -6.38 -41.89
CA ALA A 24 15.25 -5.15 -41.30
C ALA A 24 13.74 -4.92 -41.55
N PRO A 25 13.19 -5.12 -42.76
CA PRO A 25 11.75 -4.92 -42.99
C PRO A 25 10.88 -5.91 -42.21
N ALA A 26 11.32 -7.17 -42.05
CA ALA A 26 10.56 -8.18 -41.31
C ALA A 26 10.51 -7.87 -39.80
N LEU A 27 11.63 -7.42 -39.23
CA LEU A 27 11.72 -6.96 -37.84
C LEU A 27 10.88 -5.69 -37.61
N ALA A 28 10.90 -4.75 -38.55
CA ALA A 28 10.07 -3.54 -38.49
C ALA A 28 8.57 -3.89 -38.50
N THR A 29 8.11 -4.74 -39.43
CA THR A 29 6.69 -5.17 -39.46
C THR A 29 6.26 -5.95 -38.22
N ALA A 30 7.14 -6.79 -37.64
CA ALA A 30 6.83 -7.51 -36.41
C ALA A 30 6.75 -6.58 -35.19
N ALA A 31 7.63 -5.59 -35.11
CA ALA A 31 7.59 -4.55 -34.07
C ALA A 31 6.34 -3.67 -34.21
N THR A 32 5.97 -3.25 -35.42
CA THR A 32 4.75 -2.49 -35.68
C THR A 32 3.49 -3.27 -35.29
N ASN A 33 3.40 -4.56 -35.65
CA ASN A 33 2.28 -5.41 -35.25
C ASN A 33 2.14 -5.53 -33.72
N THR A 34 3.27 -5.64 -33.01
CA THR A 34 3.28 -5.77 -31.55
C THR A 34 2.93 -4.44 -30.85
N GLN A 35 3.42 -3.30 -31.37
CA GLN A 35 3.06 -1.97 -30.86
C GLN A 35 1.57 -1.69 -31.07
N CYS A 36 1.04 -1.99 -32.26
CA CYS A 36 -0.37 -1.78 -32.58
C CYS A 36 -1.30 -2.61 -31.70
N GLN A 37 -0.96 -3.88 -31.46
CA GLN A 37 -1.68 -4.72 -30.51
C GLN A 37 -1.64 -4.14 -29.09
N THR A 38 -0.46 -3.69 -28.63
CA THR A 38 -0.32 -3.09 -27.30
C THR A 38 -1.13 -1.79 -27.16
N LEU A 39 -1.21 -0.96 -28.20
CA LEU A 39 -2.01 0.28 -28.19
C LEU A 39 -3.52 0.00 -28.10
N ASP A 40 -3.97 -1.06 -28.76
CA ASP A 40 -5.37 -1.50 -28.73
C ASP A 40 -5.74 -2.06 -27.35
N ASP A 41 -4.84 -2.83 -26.74
CA ASP A 41 -4.99 -3.39 -25.40
C ASP A 41 -4.92 -2.34 -24.27
N MET A 42 -4.39 -1.13 -24.52
CA MET A 42 -4.37 -0.06 -23.52
C MET A 42 -5.81 0.40 -23.19
N PRO A 43 -6.18 0.52 -21.90
CA PRO A 43 -7.52 0.96 -21.53
C PRO A 43 -7.80 2.38 -22.02
N ALA A 44 -8.97 2.62 -22.60
CA ALA A 44 -9.37 3.96 -23.02
C ALA A 44 -9.49 4.94 -21.83
N ALA A 45 -9.35 6.24 -22.09
CA ALA A 45 -9.45 7.28 -21.05
C ALA A 45 -10.73 7.24 -20.22
N SER A 46 -11.85 6.80 -20.80
CA SER A 46 -13.13 6.60 -20.08
C SER A 46 -13.01 5.63 -18.90
N THR A 47 -12.07 4.66 -18.97
CA THR A 47 -11.81 3.72 -17.87
C THR A 47 -11.18 4.42 -16.66
N PHE A 48 -10.49 5.54 -16.89
CA PHE A 48 -9.82 6.32 -15.84
C PHE A 48 -10.65 7.53 -15.38
N ALA A 49 -11.79 7.80 -16.02
CA ALA A 49 -12.68 8.92 -15.67
C ALA A 49 -13.03 9.00 -14.18
N PRO A 50 -13.34 7.88 -13.47
CA PRO A 50 -13.66 7.95 -12.04
C PRO A 50 -12.52 8.55 -11.20
N LEU A 51 -11.26 8.32 -11.56
CA LEU A 51 -10.13 8.91 -10.86
C LEU A 51 -10.08 10.42 -11.08
N VAL A 52 -10.26 10.87 -12.33
CA VAL A 52 -10.16 12.28 -12.71
C VAL A 52 -11.34 13.11 -12.19
N GLU A 53 -12.55 12.55 -12.19
CA GLU A 53 -13.76 13.21 -11.67
C GLU A 53 -13.68 13.55 -10.17
N ARG A 54 -12.84 12.85 -9.41
CA ARG A 54 -12.60 13.12 -7.98
C ARG A 54 -11.60 14.26 -7.74
N LEU A 55 -10.85 14.65 -8.77
CA LEU A 55 -9.83 15.69 -8.66
C LEU A 55 -10.47 17.07 -8.84
N PRO A 56 -9.87 18.13 -8.27
CA PRO A 56 -10.25 19.50 -8.63
C PRO A 56 -10.23 19.70 -10.14
N ALA A 57 -11.14 20.52 -10.68
CA ALA A 57 -11.25 20.74 -12.12
C ALA A 57 -9.93 21.27 -12.75
N GLU A 58 -9.21 22.12 -12.01
CA GLU A 58 -7.88 22.65 -12.36
C GLU A 58 -6.73 21.63 -12.24
N HIS A 59 -6.99 20.41 -11.76
CA HIS A 59 -5.94 19.42 -11.56
C HIS A 59 -5.35 18.95 -12.91
N PRO A 60 -4.02 18.92 -13.08
CA PRO A 60 -3.38 18.67 -14.38
C PRO A 60 -3.62 17.27 -14.95
N ALA A 61 -4.04 16.31 -14.13
CA ALA A 61 -4.33 14.94 -14.58
C ALA A 61 -5.41 14.87 -15.67
N GLY A 62 -6.42 15.75 -15.65
CA GLY A 62 -7.48 15.79 -16.66
C GLY A 62 -6.94 16.13 -18.05
N PRO A 63 -6.36 17.33 -18.24
CA PRO A 63 -5.72 17.71 -19.51
C PRO A 63 -4.65 16.72 -19.98
N VAL A 64 -3.90 16.13 -19.04
CA VAL A 64 -2.90 15.11 -19.35
C VAL A 64 -3.53 13.84 -19.90
N LEU A 65 -4.63 13.36 -19.30
CA LEU A 65 -5.35 12.18 -19.76
C LEU A 65 -5.97 12.39 -21.15
N GLU A 66 -6.57 13.57 -21.38
CA GLU A 66 -7.08 13.94 -22.71
C GLU A 66 -5.98 13.93 -23.77
N SER A 67 -4.83 14.53 -23.45
CA SER A 67 -3.68 14.55 -24.36
C SER A 67 -3.09 13.15 -24.63
N TRP A 68 -3.22 12.25 -23.66
CA TRP A 68 -2.79 10.86 -23.77
C TRP A 68 -3.73 10.07 -24.69
N GLU A 69 -5.05 10.21 -24.52
CA GLU A 69 -6.04 9.53 -25.39
C GLU A 69 -5.95 10.03 -26.83
N ALA A 70 -5.78 11.34 -27.03
CA ALA A 70 -5.60 11.90 -28.37
C ALA A 70 -4.38 11.28 -29.09
N ARG A 71 -3.25 11.12 -28.38
CA ARG A 71 -2.06 10.44 -28.91
C ARG A 71 -2.29 8.96 -29.16
N ARG A 72 -2.96 8.25 -28.25
CA ARG A 72 -3.32 6.83 -28.44
C ARG A 72 -4.18 6.65 -29.69
N HIS A 73 -5.18 7.52 -29.86
CA HIS A 73 -6.08 7.46 -31.01
C HIS A 73 -5.36 7.74 -32.32
N GLN A 74 -4.48 8.75 -32.35
CA GLN A 74 -3.64 9.02 -33.53
C GLN A 74 -2.72 7.83 -33.87
N ALA A 75 -2.12 7.22 -32.86
CA ALA A 75 -1.27 6.04 -33.03
C ALA A 75 -2.05 4.82 -33.56
N LEU A 76 -3.28 4.59 -33.06
CA LEU A 76 -4.17 3.55 -33.57
C LEU A 76 -4.58 3.81 -35.03
N GLN A 77 -4.83 5.06 -35.42
CA GLN A 77 -5.11 5.41 -36.82
C GLN A 77 -3.91 5.09 -37.73
N ALA A 78 -2.69 5.41 -37.30
CA ALA A 78 -1.48 5.05 -38.04
C ALA A 78 -1.34 3.52 -38.20
N CYS A 79 -1.65 2.75 -37.15
CA CYS A 79 -1.73 1.29 -37.22
C CYS A 79 -2.72 0.79 -38.29
N THR A 80 -3.91 1.39 -38.38
CA THR A 80 -4.90 1.01 -39.43
C THR A 80 -4.42 1.32 -40.86
N ARG A 81 -3.51 2.29 -41.03
CA ARG A 81 -2.89 2.64 -42.31
C ARG A 81 -1.64 1.80 -42.63
N GLY A 82 -1.21 0.90 -41.73
CA GLY A 82 0.03 0.15 -41.87
C GLY A 82 1.29 1.01 -41.70
N GLU A 83 1.16 2.17 -41.06
CA GLU A 83 2.26 3.08 -40.77
C GLU A 83 2.87 2.76 -39.40
N GLN A 84 4.12 3.18 -39.19
CA GLN A 84 4.72 3.13 -37.85
C GLN A 84 3.98 4.13 -36.94
N PRO A 85 3.34 3.68 -35.85
CA PRO A 85 2.43 4.53 -35.09
C PRO A 85 3.15 5.58 -34.24
N LEU A 86 4.27 5.18 -33.61
CA LEU A 86 5.07 6.00 -32.72
C LEU A 86 6.54 5.55 -32.81
N ASP A 87 7.46 6.45 -32.48
CA ASP A 87 8.82 6.03 -32.12
C ASP A 87 8.83 5.31 -30.76
N ASP A 88 9.91 4.58 -30.47
CA ASP A 88 10.00 3.75 -29.26
C ASP A 88 9.92 4.55 -27.96
N ALA A 89 10.43 5.79 -27.95
CA ALA A 89 10.42 6.64 -26.76
C ALA A 89 9.01 7.18 -26.48
N ALA A 90 8.30 7.62 -27.52
CA ALA A 90 6.91 8.06 -27.45
C ALA A 90 5.98 6.91 -27.07
N PHE A 91 6.17 5.72 -27.65
CA PHE A 91 5.42 4.52 -27.29
C PHE A 91 5.64 4.14 -25.83
N LYS A 92 6.89 4.13 -25.36
CA LYS A 92 7.22 3.85 -23.96
C LYS A 92 6.56 4.84 -23.00
N THR A 93 6.62 6.13 -23.32
CA THR A 93 6.01 7.18 -22.49
C THR A 93 4.49 7.03 -22.43
N LEU A 94 3.87 6.74 -23.58
CA LEU A 94 2.43 6.52 -23.66
C LEU A 94 2.01 5.31 -22.80
N LYS A 95 2.75 4.21 -22.89
CA LYS A 95 2.52 3.00 -22.10
C LYS A 95 2.70 3.27 -20.60
N GLN A 96 3.78 3.93 -20.20
CA GLN A 96 4.05 4.25 -18.79
C GLN A 96 2.90 5.07 -18.17
N ARG A 97 2.40 6.07 -18.90
CA ARG A 97 1.27 6.87 -18.43
C ARG A 97 -0.02 6.05 -18.31
N ALA A 98 -0.27 5.14 -19.26
CA ALA A 98 -1.40 4.21 -19.18
C ALA A 98 -1.30 3.29 -17.95
N ASP A 99 -0.11 2.73 -17.70
CA ASP A 99 0.17 1.88 -16.54
C ASP A 99 -0.05 2.65 -15.23
N PHE A 100 0.44 3.90 -15.13
CA PHE A 100 0.19 4.75 -13.97
C PHE A 100 -1.31 4.96 -13.70
N PHE A 101 -2.07 5.40 -14.71
CA PHE A 101 -3.51 5.68 -14.54
C PHE A 101 -4.30 4.42 -14.22
N ARG A 102 -3.92 3.26 -14.78
CA ARG A 102 -4.51 1.97 -14.43
C ARG A 102 -4.31 1.65 -12.95
N GLU A 103 -3.08 1.72 -12.46
CA GLU A 103 -2.78 1.42 -11.05
C GLU A 103 -3.44 2.44 -10.11
N ALA A 104 -3.37 3.73 -10.43
CA ALA A 104 -3.98 4.78 -9.63
C ALA A 104 -5.51 4.66 -9.57
N THR A 105 -6.17 4.29 -10.68
CA THR A 105 -7.62 4.06 -10.73
C THR A 105 -8.01 2.83 -9.92
N ALA A 106 -7.23 1.75 -9.99
CA ALA A 106 -7.47 0.56 -9.18
C ALA A 106 -7.25 0.84 -7.68
N ALA A 107 -6.25 1.66 -7.34
CA ALA A 107 -5.98 2.06 -5.97
C ALA A 107 -7.06 2.98 -5.39
N SER A 108 -7.55 3.95 -6.17
CA SER A 108 -8.57 4.89 -5.68
C SER A 108 -9.85 4.20 -5.23
N GLN A 109 -10.28 3.16 -5.96
CA GLN A 109 -11.44 2.35 -5.56
C GLN A 109 -11.22 1.61 -4.23
N ARG A 110 -10.01 1.06 -4.03
CA ARG A 110 -9.65 0.38 -2.76
C ARG A 110 -9.58 1.37 -1.60
N LEU A 111 -9.03 2.56 -1.85
CA LEU A 111 -8.91 3.64 -0.87
C LEU A 111 -10.29 4.15 -0.45
N ASP A 112 -11.23 4.33 -1.39
CA ASP A 112 -12.60 4.73 -1.07
C ASP A 112 -13.29 3.70 -0.18
N HIS A 113 -13.22 2.42 -0.55
CA HIS A 113 -13.80 1.34 0.25
C HIS A 113 -13.16 1.28 1.65
N TYR A 114 -11.85 1.44 1.73
CA TYR A 114 -11.14 1.49 3.01
C TYR A 114 -11.61 2.67 3.87
N ARG A 115 -11.71 3.87 3.29
CA ARG A 115 -12.19 5.07 3.98
C ARG A 115 -13.60 4.87 4.53
N GLU A 116 -14.53 4.41 3.69
CA GLU A 116 -15.92 4.16 4.10
C GLU A 116 -15.96 3.17 5.25
N ARG A 117 -15.26 2.04 5.12
CA ARG A 117 -15.28 1.00 6.15
C ARG A 117 -14.68 1.47 7.47
N ARG A 118 -13.64 2.30 7.44
CA ARG A 118 -13.05 2.86 8.67
C ARG A 118 -13.91 3.94 9.30
N ALA A 119 -14.54 4.80 8.50
CA ALA A 119 -15.49 5.78 9.01
C ALA A 119 -16.65 5.08 9.73
N GLU A 120 -17.22 4.02 9.16
CA GLU A 120 -18.27 3.21 9.79
C GLU A 120 -17.83 2.62 11.15
N LEU A 121 -16.62 2.07 11.23
CA LEU A 121 -16.10 1.50 12.48
C LEU A 121 -15.88 2.57 13.55
N ILE A 122 -15.36 3.73 13.17
CA ILE A 122 -15.19 4.86 14.09
C ILE A 122 -16.56 5.34 14.60
N ASP A 123 -17.56 5.41 13.73
CA ASP A 123 -18.92 5.81 14.10
C ASP A 123 -19.60 4.77 15.02
N GLN A 124 -19.40 3.48 14.76
CA GLN A 124 -19.88 2.37 15.60
C GLN A 124 -19.24 2.42 17.00
N ALA A 125 -17.93 2.61 17.10
CA ALA A 125 -17.24 2.71 18.38
C ALA A 125 -17.78 3.88 19.24
N LEU A 126 -18.18 4.99 18.61
CA LEU A 126 -18.85 6.08 19.35
C LEU A 126 -20.27 5.69 19.80
N ALA A 127 -21.03 5.01 18.94
CA ALA A 127 -22.40 4.57 19.25
C ALA A 127 -22.43 3.54 20.40
N GLU A 128 -21.42 2.69 20.47
CA GLU A 128 -21.23 1.67 21.51
C GLU A 128 -20.55 2.23 22.77
N ALA A 129 -20.21 3.52 22.76
CA ALA A 129 -19.52 4.24 23.83
C ALA A 129 -18.10 3.73 24.16
N GLU A 130 -17.48 2.99 23.23
CA GLU A 130 -16.06 2.55 23.30
C GLU A 130 -15.08 3.73 23.13
N ILE A 131 -15.53 4.81 22.49
CA ILE A 131 -14.73 6.02 22.35
C ILE A 131 -15.50 7.28 22.72
N SER A 132 -14.77 8.26 23.26
CA SER A 132 -15.32 9.59 23.53
C SER A 132 -15.58 10.38 22.25
N LYS A 133 -16.52 11.34 22.30
CA LYS A 133 -16.75 12.28 21.17
C LYS A 133 -15.47 13.00 20.70
N PRO A 134 -14.59 13.51 21.59
CA PRO A 134 -13.31 14.08 21.17
C PRO A 134 -12.39 13.07 20.45
N THR A 135 -12.38 11.81 20.88
CA THR A 135 -11.59 10.75 20.24
C THR A 135 -12.13 10.44 18.85
N HIS A 136 -13.45 10.29 18.72
CA HIS A 136 -14.15 10.10 17.44
C HIS A 136 -13.80 11.20 16.44
N GLN A 137 -13.92 12.47 16.84
CA GLN A 137 -13.60 13.61 15.97
C GLN A 137 -12.14 13.57 15.50
N ARG A 138 -11.20 13.29 16.41
CA ARG A 138 -9.77 13.19 16.08
C ARG A 138 -9.49 12.09 15.05
N LEU A 139 -10.13 10.93 15.19
CA LEU A 139 -9.95 9.81 14.27
C LEU A 139 -10.57 10.10 12.91
N GLN A 140 -11.77 10.71 12.87
CA GLN A 140 -12.41 11.15 11.62
C GLN A 140 -11.56 12.20 10.89
N ASP A 141 -11.03 13.19 11.61
CA ASP A 141 -10.16 14.22 11.02
C ASP A 141 -8.85 13.63 10.50
N ARG A 142 -8.29 12.64 11.19
CA ARG A 142 -7.08 11.95 10.72
C ARG A 142 -7.34 11.08 9.50
N LEU A 143 -8.44 10.33 9.48
CA LEU A 143 -8.87 9.57 8.31
C LEU A 143 -9.06 10.48 7.10
N ARG A 144 -9.72 11.63 7.29
CA ARG A 144 -9.87 12.66 6.24
C ARG A 144 -8.51 13.17 5.77
N ALA A 145 -7.61 13.52 6.70
CA ALA A 145 -6.29 14.05 6.36
C ALA A 145 -5.43 13.05 5.56
N CYS A 146 -5.49 11.74 5.88
CA CYS A 146 -4.81 10.71 5.10
C CYS A 146 -5.30 10.66 3.64
N MET A 147 -6.59 10.92 3.42
CA MET A 147 -7.21 10.85 2.10
C MET A 147 -7.11 12.15 1.31
N GLU A 148 -7.16 13.30 1.96
CA GLU A 148 -7.07 14.63 1.33
C GLU A 148 -5.79 14.78 0.51
N HIS A 149 -4.66 14.38 1.11
CA HIS A 149 -3.34 14.42 0.47
C HIS A 149 -3.25 13.47 -0.73
N ALA A 150 -3.96 12.34 -0.69
CA ALA A 150 -3.95 11.35 -1.75
C ALA A 150 -4.46 11.92 -3.08
N TYR A 151 -5.55 12.68 -3.06
CA TYR A 151 -6.18 13.17 -4.28
C TYR A 151 -5.64 14.53 -4.74
N GLN A 152 -5.18 15.39 -3.83
CA GLN A 152 -4.64 16.70 -4.20
C GLN A 152 -3.27 16.61 -4.89
N GLU A 153 -2.48 15.58 -4.59
CA GLU A 153 -1.10 15.45 -5.07
C GLU A 153 -0.92 14.33 -6.11
N LEU A 154 -2.00 13.93 -6.79
CA LEU A 154 -1.91 12.89 -7.82
C LEU A 154 -0.94 13.33 -8.93
N PRO A 155 0.13 12.57 -9.21
CA PRO A 155 1.05 12.93 -10.27
C PRO A 155 0.41 12.87 -11.67
N THR A 156 1.06 13.51 -12.64
CA THR A 156 0.66 13.50 -14.06
C THR A 156 0.97 12.17 -14.79
N GLY A 157 1.50 11.18 -14.08
CA GLY A 157 1.71 9.80 -14.58
C GLY A 157 2.89 9.58 -15.52
N GLU A 158 3.77 10.57 -15.70
CA GLU A 158 4.96 10.46 -16.58
C GLU A 158 5.97 9.40 -16.12
N GLY A 159 6.02 9.10 -14.82
CA GLY A 159 6.96 8.14 -14.26
C GLY A 159 6.44 6.70 -14.20
N GLY A 160 5.23 6.41 -14.67
CA GLY A 160 4.65 5.07 -14.67
C GLY A 160 4.49 4.44 -13.29
N ALA A 161 4.65 3.12 -13.20
CA ALA A 161 4.51 2.36 -11.96
C ALA A 161 5.42 2.87 -10.80
N PRO A 162 6.70 3.23 -11.01
CA PRO A 162 7.51 3.83 -9.95
C PRO A 162 6.91 5.11 -9.36
N GLN A 163 6.35 5.99 -10.20
CA GLN A 163 5.70 7.22 -9.73
C GLN A 163 4.39 6.91 -9.00
N TYR A 164 3.63 5.91 -9.47
CA TYR A 164 2.47 5.41 -8.72
C TYR A 164 2.87 4.94 -7.32
N HIS A 165 3.91 4.12 -7.19
CA HIS A 165 4.34 3.62 -5.88
C HIS A 165 4.82 4.75 -4.96
N ALA A 166 5.55 5.73 -5.51
CA ALA A 166 5.98 6.90 -4.74
C ALA A 166 4.80 7.73 -4.21
N TRP A 167 3.73 7.87 -5.01
CA TRP A 167 2.49 8.54 -4.61
C TRP A 167 1.66 7.71 -3.60
N ASN A 168 1.54 6.40 -3.81
CA ASN A 168 0.65 5.54 -3.01
C ASN A 168 1.24 5.17 -1.63
N THR A 169 2.55 5.01 -1.53
CA THR A 169 3.24 4.61 -0.28
C THR A 169 2.92 5.49 0.94
N PRO A 170 2.98 6.84 0.88
CA PRO A 170 2.67 7.68 2.05
C PRO A 170 1.21 7.54 2.50
N ILE A 171 0.29 7.33 1.56
CA ILE A 171 -1.14 7.11 1.85
C ILE A 171 -1.31 5.82 2.66
N GLU A 172 -0.75 4.71 2.15
CA GLU A 172 -0.79 3.41 2.85
C GLU A 172 -0.16 3.47 4.23
N ARG A 173 0.94 4.23 4.39
CA ARG A 173 1.57 4.44 5.69
C ARG A 173 0.68 5.22 6.66
N CYS A 174 -0.02 6.25 6.16
CA CYS A 174 -0.95 7.03 6.98
C CYS A 174 -2.11 6.16 7.49
N LEU A 175 -2.71 5.37 6.60
CA LEU A 175 -3.82 4.47 6.92
C LEU A 175 -3.38 3.33 7.86
N SER A 176 -2.22 2.74 7.63
CA SER A 176 -1.63 1.74 8.53
C SER A 176 -1.41 2.28 9.95
N THR A 177 -0.97 3.55 10.06
CA THR A 177 -0.81 4.19 11.37
C THR A 177 -2.16 4.43 12.06
N LEU A 178 -3.19 4.82 11.31
CA LEU A 178 -4.55 4.95 11.84
C LEU A 178 -5.08 3.61 12.36
N ASP A 179 -4.82 2.51 11.64
CA ASP A 179 -5.22 1.16 12.07
C ASP A 179 -4.57 0.74 13.38
N LEU A 180 -3.29 1.09 13.59
CA LEU A 180 -2.61 0.84 14.86
C LEU A 180 -3.27 1.64 16.00
N GLU A 181 -3.60 2.91 15.77
CA GLU A 181 -4.27 3.73 16.79
C GLU A 181 -5.67 3.22 17.15
N LEU A 182 -6.44 2.77 16.15
CA LEU A 182 -7.75 2.14 16.38
C LEU A 182 -7.61 0.86 17.21
N ARG A 183 -6.60 0.04 16.90
CA ARG A 183 -6.33 -1.20 17.65
C ARG A 183 -5.88 -0.94 19.08
N ASP A 184 -5.00 0.04 19.28
CA ASP A 184 -4.50 0.40 20.60
C ASP A 184 -5.65 0.91 21.49
N LEU A 185 -6.57 1.71 20.93
CA LEU A 185 -7.77 2.17 21.64
C LEU A 185 -8.68 1.01 22.08
N ALA A 186 -8.95 0.06 21.18
CA ALA A 186 -9.72 -1.13 21.53
C ALA A 186 -9.05 -1.97 22.64
N SER A 187 -7.72 -2.11 22.59
CA SER A 187 -6.97 -2.86 23.61
C SER A 187 -6.83 -2.13 24.96
N ALA A 188 -6.88 -0.79 24.96
CA ALA A 188 -6.80 0.02 26.16
C ALA A 188 -8.09 -0.05 26.99
N GLU A 189 -9.25 -0.28 26.37
CA GLU A 189 -10.53 -0.50 27.06
C GLU A 189 -10.68 -1.92 27.63
N GLU A 190 -10.10 -2.95 26.98
CA GLU A 190 -9.90 -4.25 27.63
C GLU A 190 -8.93 -4.15 28.84
N GLY A 191 -8.24 -3.02 28.96
CA GLY A 191 -7.34 -2.60 30.05
C GLY A 191 -7.99 -2.26 31.39
N SER A 192 -9.17 -2.81 31.72
CA SER A 192 -9.56 -3.00 33.13
C SER A 192 -8.61 -3.97 33.87
N SER A 193 -7.60 -4.53 33.17
CA SER A 193 -6.52 -5.32 33.76
C SER A 193 -5.67 -4.54 34.77
N TRP A 194 -5.46 -3.22 34.59
CA TRP A 194 -4.68 -2.43 35.57
C TRP A 194 -5.47 -2.14 36.86
N GLY A 195 -6.76 -1.81 36.72
CA GLY A 195 -7.66 -1.61 37.86
C GLY A 195 -7.86 -2.91 38.63
N THR A 196 -8.12 -4.02 37.94
CA THR A 196 -8.23 -5.35 38.56
C THR A 196 -6.90 -5.82 39.15
N PHE A 197 -5.76 -5.56 38.50
CA PHE A 197 -4.43 -5.83 39.05
C PHE A 197 -4.18 -5.06 40.34
N LEU A 198 -4.46 -3.75 40.39
CA LEU A 198 -4.33 -2.94 41.61
C LEU A 198 -5.27 -3.45 42.73
N LEU A 199 -6.49 -3.84 42.38
CA LEU A 199 -7.46 -4.38 43.33
C LEU A 199 -6.99 -5.74 43.90
N LEU A 200 -6.49 -6.63 43.04
CA LEU A 200 -5.89 -7.90 43.46
C LEU A 200 -4.62 -7.70 44.30
N LEU A 201 -3.77 -6.73 43.94
CA LEU A 201 -2.59 -6.38 44.70
C LEU A 201 -2.95 -5.90 46.11
N LEU A 202 -3.95 -5.03 46.24
CA LEU A 202 -4.45 -4.54 47.53
C LEU A 202 -5.05 -5.67 48.38
N VAL A 203 -5.80 -6.59 47.77
CA VAL A 203 -6.35 -7.78 48.47
C VAL A 203 -5.23 -8.68 48.99
N MET A 204 -4.19 -8.94 48.18
CA MET A 204 -3.04 -9.75 48.59
C MET A 204 -2.20 -9.08 49.71
N LEU A 205 -2.04 -7.77 49.65
CA LEU A 205 -1.39 -6.99 50.71
C LEU A 205 -2.22 -7.00 52.01
N GLY A 206 -3.55 -6.91 51.91
CA GLY A 206 -4.44 -7.00 53.06
C GLY A 206 -4.42 -8.37 53.74
N LEU A 207 -4.44 -9.45 52.95
CA LEU A 207 -4.36 -10.82 53.45
C LEU A 207 -3.01 -11.15 54.11
N SER A 208 -1.90 -10.67 53.53
CA SER A 208 -0.57 -10.86 54.14
C SER A 208 -0.39 -10.05 55.43
N GLY A 209 -0.85 -8.80 55.47
CA GLY A 209 -0.83 -7.99 56.70
C GLY A 209 -1.72 -8.55 57.81
N GLY A 210 -2.92 -9.03 57.48
CA GLY A 210 -3.83 -9.69 58.42
C GLY A 210 -3.26 -10.98 59.00
N GLY A 211 -2.58 -11.79 58.18
CA GLY A 211 -1.90 -13.01 58.62
C GLY A 211 -0.77 -12.73 59.62
N ILE A 212 0.02 -11.67 59.38
CA ILE A 212 1.10 -11.26 60.30
C ILE A 212 0.53 -10.75 61.63
N ALA A 213 -0.54 -9.94 61.60
CA ALA A 213 -1.18 -9.44 62.82
C ALA A 213 -1.79 -10.56 63.66
N LEU A 214 -2.44 -11.54 63.03
CA LEU A 214 -3.03 -12.69 63.72
C LEU A 214 -1.94 -13.61 64.32
N ALA A 215 -0.83 -13.80 63.61
CA ALA A 215 0.32 -14.55 64.10
C ALA A 215 0.96 -13.87 65.31
N LEU A 216 1.14 -12.54 65.27
CA LEU A 216 1.67 -11.76 66.39
C LEU A 216 0.73 -11.72 67.61
N LEU A 217 -0.58 -11.72 67.41
CA LEU A 217 -1.56 -11.83 68.49
C LEU A 217 -1.56 -13.24 69.12
N LYS A 218 -1.38 -14.29 68.31
CA LYS A 218 -1.30 -15.66 68.80
C LYS A 218 -0.03 -15.93 69.59
N THR A 219 1.12 -15.39 69.18
CA THR A 219 2.37 -15.50 69.94
C THR A 219 2.35 -14.68 71.23
N ARG A 220 1.57 -13.59 71.28
CA ARG A 220 1.38 -12.81 72.52
C ARG A 220 0.53 -13.52 73.57
N ASN A 221 -0.37 -14.40 73.15
CA ASN A 221 -1.25 -15.18 74.02
C ASN A 221 -0.70 -16.60 74.33
N ALA A 222 0.49 -16.94 73.83
CA ALA A 222 1.17 -18.16 74.26
C ALA A 222 1.85 -17.89 75.61
N GLU A 223 1.25 -18.38 76.70
CA GLU A 223 1.84 -18.32 78.04
C GLU A 223 3.20 -19.06 78.10
N PRO A 224 4.19 -18.55 78.86
CA PRO A 224 5.44 -19.25 79.10
C PRO A 224 5.22 -20.29 80.20
N GLY A 225 4.92 -21.52 79.82
CA GLY A 225 4.73 -22.61 80.77
C GLY A 225 4.93 -23.95 80.10
N ASP A 226 6.18 -24.43 80.10
CA ASP A 226 6.53 -25.83 80.36
C ASP A 226 8.06 -25.98 80.28
N THR A 227 8.71 -25.77 81.43
CA THR A 227 10.06 -26.29 81.69
C THR A 227 9.98 -27.82 81.77
N PRO A 228 10.75 -28.58 80.98
CA PRO A 228 10.88 -30.02 81.22
C PRO A 228 11.62 -30.25 82.55
N PRO A 229 11.22 -31.24 83.36
CA PRO A 229 11.91 -31.55 84.60
C PRO A 229 13.32 -32.06 84.33
N ALA A 230 14.25 -31.64 85.18
CA ALA A 230 15.60 -32.16 85.27
C ALA A 230 15.57 -33.68 85.42
N ALA A 231 16.32 -34.39 84.58
CA ALA A 231 16.67 -35.78 84.79
C ALA A 231 18.06 -35.81 85.43
N ASP A 232 18.08 -36.06 86.74
CA ASP A 232 19.27 -36.53 87.45
C ASP A 232 19.62 -37.94 86.99
N GLY A 233 20.90 -38.18 86.72
CA GLY A 233 21.51 -39.46 86.36
C GLY A 233 22.96 -39.28 85.95
#